data_AF-A0A6J0C2P7-F1
#
_entry.id   AF-A0A6J0C2P7-F1
#
_cell.length_a   1.000
_cell.length_b   1.000
_cell.length_c   1.000
_cell.angle_alpha   90.00
_cell.angle_beta   90.00
_cell.angle_gamma   90.00
#
_symmetry.space_group_name_H-M   'P 1'
#
loop_
_entity.id
_entity.type
_entity.pdbx_description
1 polymer ?
#
loop_
_entity_poly.entity_id
_entity_poly.type
_entity_poly.pdbx_seq_one_letter_code
_entity_poly.pdbx_strand_id
1 'polypeptide(L)'
;MTQPLAFIVLIVAVGICEISYARVMDRPRWIQCQSNSECTPGYCCTIGKQKFSIPQCKLMHDIGDVCRPDGSITLNTTLMYPDGSQIELTEVHDMFCPCGYGLSCDRRDAVCRDPSQERGFNHLPGEAITEDD
;
A
#
# COMPACT_ATOMS: atom_id res chain seq x y z
N MET A 1 -35.61 33.30 -16.50
CA MET A 1 -34.48 33.42 -17.44
C MET A 1 -33.17 32.90 -16.82
N THR A 2 -33.11 31.65 -16.37
CA THR A 2 -31.92 31.06 -15.69
C THR A 2 -31.50 29.70 -16.28
N GLN A 3 -32.31 29.14 -17.18
CA GLN A 3 -32.11 27.85 -17.84
C GLN A 3 -30.82 27.73 -18.69
N PRO A 4 -30.40 28.72 -19.51
CA PRO A 4 -29.28 28.49 -20.43
C PRO A 4 -27.93 28.35 -19.70
N LEU A 5 -27.77 29.01 -18.54
CA LEU A 5 -26.55 28.94 -17.74
C LEU A 5 -26.38 27.58 -17.06
N ALA A 6 -27.47 26.96 -16.61
CA ALA A 6 -27.43 25.65 -15.97
C ALA A 6 -26.98 24.54 -16.94
N PHE A 7 -27.43 24.59 -18.21
CA PHE A 7 -27.00 23.64 -19.23
C PHE A 7 -25.51 23.79 -19.59
N ILE A 8 -25.00 25.01 -19.66
CA ILE A 8 -23.58 25.27 -19.95
C ILE A 8 -22.70 24.72 -18.81
N VAL A 9 -23.08 24.95 -17.56
CA VAL A 9 -22.34 24.42 -16.39
C VAL A 9 -22.32 22.89 -16.40
N LEU A 10 -23.42 22.24 -16.77
CA LEU A 10 -23.53 20.78 -16.80
C LEU A 10 -22.70 20.17 -17.93
N ILE A 11 -22.67 20.79 -19.12
CA ILE A 11 -21.82 20.35 -20.24
C ILE A 11 -20.33 20.52 -19.91
N VAL A 12 -19.95 21.63 -19.27
CA VAL A 12 -18.56 21.86 -18.84
C VAL A 12 -18.16 20.85 -17.75
N ALA A 13 -19.03 20.59 -16.77
CA ALA A 13 -18.76 19.60 -15.72
C ALA A 13 -18.57 18.18 -16.29
N VAL A 14 -19.42 17.76 -17.24
CA VAL A 14 -19.30 16.45 -17.90
C VAL A 14 -18.05 16.38 -18.79
N GLY A 15 -17.76 17.44 -19.56
CA GLY A 15 -16.57 17.51 -20.42
C GLY A 15 -15.24 17.49 -19.64
N ILE A 16 -15.19 18.11 -18.45
CA ILE A 16 -14.01 18.06 -17.56
C ILE A 16 -13.86 16.67 -16.92
N CYS A 17 -14.98 15.99 -16.63
CA CYS A 17 -14.96 14.63 -16.11
C CYS A 17 -14.30 13.65 -17.11
N GLU A 18 -14.71 13.69 -18.37
CA GLU A 18 -14.19 12.79 -19.43
C GLU A 18 -12.68 12.96 -19.71
N ILE A 19 -12.16 14.21 -19.66
CA ILE A 19 -10.72 14.47 -19.90
C ILE A 19 -9.85 13.88 -18.78
N SER A 20 -10.39 13.81 -17.56
CA SER A 20 -9.69 13.30 -16.39
C SER A 20 -9.52 11.77 -16.46
N TYR A 21 -10.50 11.05 -17.01
CA TYR A 21 -10.44 9.59 -17.16
C TYR A 21 -9.54 9.14 -18.33
N ALA A 22 -9.39 9.95 -19.39
CA ALA A 22 -8.61 9.57 -20.57
C ALA A 22 -7.10 9.41 -20.32
N ARG A 23 -6.56 10.01 -19.24
CA ARG A 23 -5.13 9.89 -18.88
C ARG A 23 -4.77 8.56 -18.21
N VAL A 24 -5.77 7.75 -17.85
CA VAL A 24 -5.60 6.52 -17.04
C VAL A 24 -5.29 5.28 -17.88
N MET A 25 -5.43 5.33 -19.21
CA MET A 25 -5.54 4.10 -20.02
C MET A 25 -4.35 3.74 -20.93
N ASP A 26 -3.22 4.44 -20.91
CA ASP A 26 -2.08 4.09 -21.78
C ASP A 26 -1.02 3.22 -21.08
N ARG A 27 -1.46 2.29 -20.22
CA ARG A 27 -0.55 1.35 -19.56
C ARG A 27 -0.54 -0.02 -20.26
N PRO A 28 0.62 -0.69 -20.33
CA PRO A 28 0.67 -2.04 -20.86
C PRO A 28 -0.12 -3.06 -20.02
N ARG A 29 -0.71 -4.07 -20.67
CA ARG A 29 -1.58 -5.07 -20.01
C ARG A 29 -0.88 -5.95 -18.96
N TRP A 30 0.44 -6.06 -19.01
CA TRP A 30 1.21 -6.83 -18.04
C TRP A 30 1.48 -6.06 -16.74
N ILE A 31 1.19 -4.75 -16.71
CA ILE A 31 1.24 -3.91 -15.50
C ILE A 31 -0.07 -4.11 -14.73
N GLN A 32 0.01 -4.69 -13.54
CA GLN A 32 -1.20 -4.96 -12.75
C GLN A 32 -1.65 -3.74 -11.94
N CYS A 33 -0.70 -2.97 -11.40
CA CYS A 33 -0.98 -1.78 -10.59
C CYS A 33 0.06 -0.68 -10.85
N GLN A 34 -0.36 0.58 -10.74
CA GLN A 34 0.55 1.75 -10.71
C GLN A 34 0.55 2.45 -9.34
N SER A 35 -0.47 2.19 -8.54
CA SER A 35 -0.62 2.71 -7.18
C SER A 35 -1.28 1.71 -6.24
N ASN A 36 -1.13 1.92 -4.94
CA ASN A 36 -1.70 1.02 -3.94
C ASN A 36 -3.24 1.01 -3.93
N SER A 37 -3.88 2.11 -4.34
CA SER A 37 -5.35 2.25 -4.38
C SER A 37 -6.02 1.41 -5.47
N GLU A 38 -5.25 0.87 -6.41
CA GLU A 38 -5.77 -0.02 -7.46
C GLU A 38 -5.91 -1.48 -7.01
N CYS A 39 -5.27 -1.84 -5.89
CA CYS A 39 -5.37 -3.19 -5.34
C CYS A 39 -6.58 -3.31 -4.41
N THR A 40 -7.15 -4.51 -4.35
CA THR A 40 -8.25 -4.83 -3.42
C THR A 40 -7.80 -4.74 -1.96
N PRO A 41 -8.72 -4.52 -0.99
CA PRO A 41 -8.39 -4.54 0.43
C PRO A 41 -7.65 -5.82 0.83
N GLY A 42 -6.62 -5.69 1.68
CA GLY A 42 -5.74 -6.81 2.04
C GLY A 42 -4.63 -7.11 1.03
N TYR A 43 -4.55 -6.34 -0.07
CA TYR A 43 -3.46 -6.40 -1.03
C TYR A 43 -2.74 -5.06 -1.08
N CYS A 44 -1.50 -5.09 -1.54
CA CYS A 44 -0.71 -3.90 -1.79
C CYS A 44 -0.03 -3.94 -3.16
N CYS A 45 0.19 -2.78 -3.77
CA CYS A 45 0.95 -2.70 -5.01
C CYS A 45 2.44 -2.74 -4.70
N THR A 46 3.14 -3.78 -5.16
CA THR A 46 4.58 -3.97 -4.90
C THR A 46 5.39 -3.93 -6.17
N ILE A 47 6.64 -3.50 -6.06
CA ILE A 47 7.64 -3.66 -7.11
C ILE A 47 8.95 -4.23 -6.58
N GLY A 48 9.54 -5.13 -7.35
CA GLY A 48 10.86 -5.70 -7.03
C GLY A 48 12.02 -4.82 -7.49
N LYS A 49 13.22 -5.07 -6.96
CA LYS A 49 14.46 -4.35 -7.32
C LYS A 49 15.15 -4.84 -8.58
N GLN A 50 14.57 -5.82 -9.27
CA GLN A 50 15.11 -6.35 -10.51
C GLN A 50 14.87 -5.36 -11.66
N LYS A 51 15.77 -5.32 -12.63
CA LYS A 51 15.58 -4.51 -13.83
C LYS A 51 14.33 -5.01 -14.56
N PHE A 52 13.49 -4.07 -15.00
CA PHE A 52 12.21 -4.37 -15.65
C PHE A 52 11.25 -5.18 -14.77
N SER A 53 11.34 -5.02 -13.45
CA SER A 53 10.35 -5.55 -12.53
C SER A 53 8.96 -5.03 -12.90
N ILE A 54 7.98 -5.91 -12.80
CA ILE A 54 6.59 -5.62 -13.12
C ILE A 54 5.87 -5.37 -11.78
N PRO A 55 5.22 -4.22 -11.59
CA PRO A 55 4.46 -3.96 -10.39
C PRO A 55 3.20 -4.85 -10.35
N GLN A 56 2.94 -5.42 -9.17
CA GLN A 56 1.90 -6.42 -8.96
C GLN A 56 1.19 -6.23 -7.62
N CYS A 57 -0.12 -6.49 -7.61
CA CYS A 57 -0.88 -6.58 -6.37
C CYS A 57 -0.54 -7.88 -5.65
N LYS A 58 0.03 -7.77 -4.45
CA LYS A 58 0.36 -8.91 -3.59
C LYS A 58 -0.42 -8.84 -2.29
N LEU A 59 -0.69 -10.01 -1.70
CA LEU A 59 -1.28 -10.10 -0.37
C LEU A 59 -0.38 -9.39 0.65
N MET A 60 -1.00 -8.67 1.58
CA MET A 60 -0.31 -8.19 2.78
C MET A 60 0.14 -9.37 3.63
N HIS A 61 1.20 -9.18 4.41
CA HIS A 61 1.81 -10.25 5.20
C HIS A 61 0.93 -10.66 6.39
N ASP A 62 0.78 -11.96 6.60
CA ASP A 62 0.02 -12.53 7.71
C ASP A 62 0.90 -12.76 8.95
N ILE A 63 0.33 -13.19 10.07
CA ILE A 63 1.07 -13.49 11.30
C ILE A 63 2.17 -14.51 11.02
N GLY A 64 3.40 -14.19 11.45
CA GLY A 64 4.58 -15.03 11.24
C GLY A 64 5.27 -14.86 9.89
N ASP A 65 4.67 -14.15 8.93
CA ASP A 65 5.32 -13.84 7.66
C ASP A 65 6.47 -12.86 7.86
N VAL A 66 7.52 -13.04 7.07
CA VAL A 66 8.68 -12.15 7.04
C VAL A 66 8.27 -10.77 6.54
N CYS A 67 8.65 -9.75 7.30
CA CYS A 67 8.37 -8.36 7.02
C CYS A 67 9.62 -7.50 7.17
N ARG A 68 9.53 -6.23 6.77
CA ARG A 68 10.62 -5.26 6.91
C ARG A 68 10.56 -4.60 8.30
N PRO A 69 11.58 -4.75 9.17
CA PRO A 69 11.58 -4.23 10.55
C PRO A 69 11.32 -2.73 10.69
N ASP A 70 11.81 -1.93 9.74
CA ASP A 70 11.63 -0.47 9.73
C ASP A 70 10.29 -0.04 9.10
N GLY A 71 9.42 -1.00 8.79
CA GLY A 71 8.16 -0.79 8.08
C GLY A 71 8.31 -0.92 6.56
N SER A 72 7.16 -0.99 5.88
CA SER A 72 7.12 -1.00 4.42
C SER A 72 7.53 0.37 3.87
N ILE A 73 8.41 0.39 2.87
CA ILE A 73 8.80 1.63 2.19
C ILE A 73 7.99 1.75 0.92
N THR A 74 7.43 2.95 0.67
CA THR A 74 6.81 3.29 -0.60
C THR A 74 7.75 4.16 -1.44
N LEU A 75 7.59 4.11 -2.76
CA LEU A 75 8.35 4.92 -3.70
C LEU A 75 7.45 5.50 -4.79
N ASN A 76 7.86 6.67 -5.28
CA ASN A 76 7.30 7.31 -6.47
C ASN A 76 8.39 7.30 -7.53
N THR A 77 8.13 6.69 -8.69
CA THR A 77 9.14 6.58 -9.74
C THR A 77 8.51 6.40 -11.10
N THR A 78 9.30 6.65 -12.14
CA THR A 78 8.91 6.38 -13.52
C THR A 78 9.75 5.23 -14.05
N LEU A 79 9.09 4.18 -14.52
CA LEU A 79 9.75 3.04 -15.13
C LEU A 79 9.72 3.13 -16.64
N MET A 80 10.79 2.67 -17.27
CA MET A 80 10.90 2.52 -18.71
C MET A 80 11.25 1.06 -19.03
N TYR A 81 10.44 0.44 -19.88
CA TYR A 81 10.60 -0.95 -20.27
C TYR A 81 11.26 -1.07 -21.67
N PRO A 82 11.79 -2.26 -22.03
CA PRO A 82 12.51 -2.46 -23.29
C PRO A 82 11.66 -2.25 -24.55
N ASP A 83 10.33 -2.37 -24.42
CA ASP A 83 9.38 -2.14 -25.50
C ASP A 83 9.09 -0.64 -25.73
N GLY A 84 9.74 0.24 -24.96
CA GLY A 84 9.53 1.68 -25.00
C GLY A 84 8.37 2.16 -24.15
N SER A 85 7.62 1.27 -23.49
CA SER A 85 6.55 1.67 -22.60
C SER A 85 7.11 2.37 -21.36
N GLN A 86 6.39 3.40 -20.91
CA GLN A 86 6.72 4.17 -19.72
C GLN A 86 5.51 4.21 -18.81
N ILE A 87 5.73 3.98 -17.51
CA ILE A 87 4.69 4.08 -16.50
C ILE A 87 5.17 4.91 -15.32
N GLU A 88 4.27 5.71 -14.76
CA GLU A 88 4.46 6.39 -13.49
C GLU A 88 3.90 5.51 -12.38
N LEU A 89 4.68 5.33 -11.32
CA LEU A 89 4.30 4.63 -10.11
C LEU A 89 4.20 5.62 -8.96
N THR A 90 3.13 5.50 -8.19
CA THR A 90 2.83 6.40 -7.07
C THR A 90 2.46 5.57 -5.85
N GLU A 91 3.17 5.80 -4.74
CA GLU A 91 2.97 5.12 -3.46
C GLU A 91 3.02 3.58 -3.55
N VAL A 92 3.89 3.05 -4.42
CA VAL A 92 4.08 1.60 -4.56
C VAL A 92 5.10 1.09 -3.55
N HIS A 93 4.89 -0.10 -3.02
CA HIS A 93 5.76 -0.70 -2.01
C HIS A 93 7.03 -1.31 -2.62
N ASP A 94 8.19 -0.93 -2.06
CA ASP A 94 9.50 -1.47 -2.42
C ASP A 94 9.70 -2.86 -1.79
N MET A 95 9.71 -3.89 -2.63
CA MET A 95 9.94 -5.32 -2.32
C MET A 95 8.90 -6.01 -1.43
N PHE A 96 8.44 -5.39 -0.35
CA PHE A 96 7.60 -5.99 0.68
C PHE A 96 6.30 -5.23 0.85
N CYS A 97 5.19 -5.96 0.91
CA CYS A 97 3.95 -5.39 1.42
C CYS A 97 4.09 -5.07 2.91
N PRO A 98 3.22 -4.20 3.45
CA PRO A 98 3.04 -4.11 4.89
C PRO A 98 2.44 -5.40 5.46
N CYS A 99 2.54 -5.56 6.78
CA CYS A 99 1.72 -6.54 7.50
C CYS A 99 0.24 -6.21 7.34
N GLY A 100 -0.61 -7.24 7.42
CA GLY A 100 -2.06 -7.11 7.35
C GLY A 100 -2.63 -6.18 8.42
N TYR A 101 -3.90 -5.83 8.28
CA TYR A 101 -4.56 -4.89 9.18
C TYR A 101 -4.48 -5.35 10.64
N GLY A 102 -4.04 -4.44 11.52
CA GLY A 102 -3.88 -4.72 12.95
C GLY A 102 -2.57 -5.42 13.32
N LEU A 103 -1.76 -5.84 12.35
CA LEU A 103 -0.45 -6.46 12.59
C LEU A 103 0.67 -5.41 12.50
N SER A 104 1.74 -5.64 13.24
CA SER A 104 2.97 -4.86 13.19
C SER A 104 4.17 -5.76 12.94
N CYS A 105 5.15 -5.27 12.19
CA CYS A 105 6.40 -5.99 12.00
C CYS A 105 7.24 -5.92 13.28
N ASP A 106 7.52 -7.08 13.89
CA ASP A 106 8.43 -7.14 15.02
C ASP A 106 9.87 -6.85 14.56
N ARG A 107 10.55 -5.95 15.27
CA ARG A 107 11.87 -5.47 14.87
C ARG A 107 12.98 -6.48 15.12
N ARG A 108 12.80 -7.40 16.08
CA ARG A 108 13.84 -8.38 16.46
C ARG A 108 13.80 -9.59 15.56
N ASP A 109 12.59 -10.10 15.34
CA ASP A 109 12.36 -11.35 14.63
C ASP A 109 12.01 -11.13 13.14
N ALA A 110 11.77 -9.88 12.74
CA ALA A 110 11.42 -9.50 11.37
C ALA A 110 10.20 -10.25 10.83
N VAL A 111 9.21 -10.49 11.70
CA VAL A 111 7.95 -11.18 11.37
C VAL A 111 6.74 -10.36 11.82
N CYS A 112 5.62 -10.51 11.12
CA CYS A 112 4.38 -9.83 11.50
C CYS A 112 3.78 -10.47 12.76
N ARG A 113 3.39 -9.63 13.72
CA ARG A 113 2.76 -10.02 14.98
C ARG A 113 1.54 -9.17 15.30
N ASP A 114 0.64 -9.74 16.10
CA ASP A 114 -0.43 -8.99 16.71
C ASP A 114 0.09 -8.27 17.98
N PRO A 115 0.12 -6.94 18.01
CA PRO A 115 0.60 -6.18 19.16
C PRO A 115 -0.29 -6.36 20.41
N SER A 116 -1.50 -6.92 20.29
CA SER A 116 -2.35 -7.25 21.43
C SER A 116 -1.86 -8.49 22.20
N GLN A 117 -1.15 -9.41 21.54
CA GLN A 117 -0.61 -10.61 22.16
C GLN A 117 0.59 -10.32 23.07
N GLU A 118 1.37 -9.28 22.76
CA GLU A 118 2.51 -8.85 23.59
C GLU A 118 2.07 -8.10 24.86
N ARG A 119 0.84 -7.60 24.90
CA ARG A 119 0.22 -7.07 26.12
C ARG A 119 -0.32 -8.24 26.91
N GLY A 120 0.57 -8.95 27.61
CA GLY A 120 0.17 -9.96 28.58
C GLY A 120 -0.91 -9.39 29.51
N PHE A 121 -2.13 -9.92 29.39
CA PHE A 121 -3.11 -9.84 30.45
C PHE A 121 -2.44 -10.47 31.68
N ASN A 122 -2.19 -9.66 32.72
CA ASN A 122 -1.53 -9.99 34.00
C ASN A 122 0.00 -9.74 34.05
N HIS A 123 0.39 -8.47 34.07
CA HIS A 123 1.47 -8.04 34.96
C HIS A 123 0.91 -7.01 35.95
N LEU A 124 0.51 -7.50 37.13
CA LEU A 124 0.32 -6.67 38.30
C LEU A 124 1.72 -6.26 38.79
N PRO A 125 2.08 -4.96 38.80
CA PRO A 125 3.32 -4.53 39.42
C PRO A 125 3.08 -4.47 40.92
N GLY A 126 3.39 -5.55 41.64
CA GLY A 126 3.18 -5.55 43.09
C GLY A 126 3.35 -6.88 43.79
N GLU A 127 4.48 -7.57 43.59
CA GLU A 127 4.99 -8.48 44.63
C GLU A 127 6.32 -7.92 45.11
N ALA A 128 6.23 -7.15 46.21
CA ALA A 128 7.38 -6.85 47.04
C ALA A 128 7.87 -8.17 47.64
N ILE A 129 9.09 -8.56 47.29
CA ILE A 129 9.79 -9.66 47.92
C ILE A 129 10.14 -9.20 49.33
N THR A 130 9.38 -9.63 50.34
CA THR A 130 9.86 -9.62 51.73
C THR A 130 10.77 -10.83 51.87
N GLU A 131 12.07 -10.56 51.94
CA GLU A 131 13.11 -11.47 52.38
C GLU A 131 12.93 -11.67 53.89
N ASP A 132 12.55 -12.88 54.33
CA ASP A 132 12.64 -13.34 55.71
C ASP A 132 13.67 -14.48 55.77
N ASP A 133 14.54 -14.37 56.79
CA ASP A 133 15.61 -15.25 57.29
C ASP A 133 17.00 -15.24 56.61
#